data_AF-A0A443RP23-F1
#
_entry.id   AF-A0A443RP23-F1
#
_cell.length_a   1.000
_cell.length_b   1.000
_cell.length_c   1.000
_cell.angle_alpha   90.00
_cell.angle_beta   90.00
_cell.angle_gamma   90.00
#
_symmetry.space_group_name_H-M   'P 1'
#
loop_
_entity.id
_entity.type
_entity.pdbx_description
1 polymer ?
#
loop_
_entity_poly.entity_id
_entity_poly.type
_entity_poly.pdbx_seq_one_letter_code
_entity_poly.pdbx_strand_id
1 'polypeptide(L)'
;MGSESEDKVLDKITLNFSPTSEVIWSSGKKLMKSVTDSSECVTSIHAFNDISELMRKRAIHDYGIDPSFVVEDEKLVKLWRWIRFVCNLDEHFFRGVRLSKKLIGVRDLIDCDKTAIKMSDVEYLPMRRTQNENGSMFSLYKSDERNRALILCEWKHELDGDIENLVKSLQAERKYTRAAAINIFNFRLENAIECLTKGSSYGGGDPTLSAVAMALSGYTGERNTLWCEMCKNLRNKFSDPYLKAIFCFLTSDSSNYDEILQDDGLNLSDRIAFACKFLPDAKLYKYLQSLTQKLVDSGDLEGLLLLGLSNAGIDLIQRYIESTSDVQTISLVILHSLPAKPENQRVNVWVEKYRELLDCWCLWHKRALFDIEWYKKLPSKLSPPQQLFASCNFCQQSVSSNYRLIGSSRSGQRSTYEQQQFGRVSVSAATNKTRIQSCPSCRKPLPRCALCLTQLGTPAGVYWRGRKSDDENETIERKLSPFPSWFTFCQTCRHGGHSKHMIDWFREHIECPVSGCNCKCMSLDSKTCDITNS
;
A
#
# COMPACT_ATOMS: atom_id res chain seq x y z
N MET A 1 22.55 -43.68 -51.93
CA MET A 1 22.80 -42.46 -51.14
C MET A 1 22.11 -41.30 -51.85
N GLY A 2 21.15 -40.68 -51.20
CA GLY A 2 20.47 -39.48 -51.66
C GLY A 2 19.70 -38.92 -50.48
N SER A 3 20.38 -38.11 -49.68
CA SER A 3 19.87 -37.50 -48.46
C SER A 3 18.76 -36.50 -48.79
N GLU A 4 17.56 -36.73 -48.27
CA GLU A 4 16.53 -35.69 -48.20
C GLU A 4 17.04 -34.59 -47.26
N SER A 5 17.46 -33.47 -47.83
CA SER A 5 17.76 -32.26 -47.08
C SER A 5 16.43 -31.60 -46.69
N GLU A 6 16.11 -31.64 -45.39
CA GLU A 6 15.04 -30.81 -44.82
C GLU A 6 15.38 -29.33 -45.02
N ASP A 7 14.75 -28.69 -46.00
CA ASP A 7 14.88 -27.24 -46.21
C ASP A 7 14.18 -26.49 -45.07
N LYS A 8 14.97 -25.99 -44.12
CA LYS A 8 14.50 -25.04 -43.10
C LYS A 8 14.35 -23.65 -43.72
N VAL A 9 13.11 -23.24 -43.97
CA VAL A 9 12.80 -21.85 -44.34
C VAL A 9 12.83 -20.99 -43.06
N LEU A 10 13.78 -20.05 -43.00
CA LEU A 10 13.89 -19.04 -41.95
C LEU A 10 13.38 -17.71 -42.48
N ASP A 11 12.21 -17.27 -42.02
CA ASP A 11 11.66 -15.96 -42.36
C ASP A 11 11.95 -14.94 -41.24
N LYS A 12 12.34 -13.71 -41.62
CA LYS A 12 12.62 -12.65 -40.65
C LYS A 12 11.32 -11.94 -40.30
N ILE A 13 10.72 -12.31 -39.18
CA ILE A 13 9.54 -11.64 -38.65
C ILE A 13 9.98 -10.36 -37.93
N THR A 14 9.48 -9.21 -38.40
CA THR A 14 9.63 -7.96 -37.64
C THR A 14 8.53 -7.90 -36.59
N LEU A 15 8.92 -7.85 -35.32
CA LEU A 15 8.02 -7.66 -34.20
C LEU A 15 7.98 -6.16 -33.85
N ASN A 16 6.79 -5.58 -33.86
CA ASN A 16 6.51 -4.26 -33.31
C ASN A 16 5.68 -4.43 -32.04
N PHE A 17 6.03 -3.68 -31.00
CA PHE A 17 5.33 -3.70 -29.72
C PHE A 17 4.75 -2.32 -29.43
N SER A 18 3.46 -2.26 -29.15
CA SER A 18 2.80 -1.05 -28.66
C SER A 18 3.04 -0.89 -27.15
N PRO A 19 3.16 0.35 -26.63
CA PRO A 19 3.12 0.62 -25.20
C PRO A 19 1.90 0.00 -24.48
N THR A 20 0.80 -0.24 -25.20
CA THR A 20 -0.44 -0.84 -24.68
C THR A 20 -0.49 -2.37 -24.74
N SER A 21 0.67 -3.04 -24.80
CA SER A 21 0.81 -4.50 -24.84
C SER A 21 0.28 -5.18 -26.11
N GLU A 22 0.21 -4.44 -27.23
CA GLU A 22 -0.14 -5.04 -28.52
C GLU A 22 1.13 -5.51 -29.23
N VAL A 23 1.20 -6.81 -29.51
CA VAL A 23 2.26 -7.38 -30.35
C VAL A 23 1.75 -7.44 -31.78
N ILE A 24 2.45 -6.76 -32.68
CA ILE A 24 2.10 -6.71 -34.10
C ILE A 24 3.26 -7.27 -34.91
N TRP A 25 2.98 -8.19 -35.82
CA TRP A 25 4.00 -8.75 -36.70
C TRP A 25 3.52 -8.90 -38.13
N SER A 26 4.47 -8.84 -39.06
CA SER A 26 4.22 -9.10 -40.47
C SER A 26 4.02 -10.60 -40.72
N SER A 27 2.92 -10.96 -41.36
CA SER A 27 2.61 -12.31 -41.85
C SER A 27 2.62 -12.30 -43.38
N GLY A 28 3.81 -12.36 -43.98
CA GLY A 28 3.99 -12.21 -45.43
C GLY A 28 4.00 -10.74 -45.89
N LYS A 29 3.94 -10.52 -47.21
CA LYS A 29 4.20 -9.18 -47.83
C LYS A 29 3.13 -8.11 -47.57
N LYS A 30 1.93 -8.46 -47.10
CA LYS A 30 0.78 -7.54 -47.01
C LYS A 30 -0.11 -7.69 -45.78
N LEU A 31 0.11 -8.68 -44.92
CA LEU A 31 -0.75 -8.93 -43.77
C LEU A 31 0.00 -8.57 -42.49
N MET A 32 -0.63 -7.79 -41.64
CA MET A 32 -0.21 -7.56 -40.26
C MET A 32 -1.10 -8.42 -39.37
N LYS A 33 -0.49 -9.23 -38.52
CA LYS A 33 -1.20 -9.91 -37.42
C LYS A 33 -0.96 -9.12 -36.16
N SER A 34 -2.01 -8.95 -35.37
CA SER A 34 -1.94 -8.31 -34.06
C SER A 34 -2.53 -9.23 -33.01
N VAL A 35 -1.94 -9.19 -31.83
CA VAL A 35 -2.45 -9.81 -30.63
C VAL A 35 -2.87 -8.65 -29.72
N THR A 36 -4.18 -8.50 -29.57
CA THR A 36 -4.84 -7.44 -28.78
C THR A 36 -5.82 -8.04 -27.80
N ASP A 37 -6.08 -7.32 -26.70
CA ASP A 37 -7.05 -7.64 -25.63
C ASP A 37 -8.47 -7.90 -26.15
N SER A 38 -8.80 -7.43 -27.36
CA SER A 38 -10.11 -7.51 -28.00
C SER A 38 -10.29 -8.66 -29.00
N SER A 39 -9.21 -9.39 -29.33
CA SER A 39 -9.28 -10.50 -30.27
C SER A 39 -9.73 -11.79 -29.57
N GLU A 40 -10.46 -12.69 -30.24
CA GLU A 40 -10.85 -14.04 -29.73
C GLU A 40 -9.66 -14.91 -29.24
N CYS A 41 -8.43 -14.40 -29.41
CA CYS A 41 -7.18 -14.92 -28.90
C CYS A 41 -6.85 -14.48 -27.45
N VAL A 42 -7.81 -13.90 -26.69
CA VAL A 42 -7.65 -13.52 -25.26
C VAL A 42 -7.09 -14.66 -24.40
N THR A 43 -7.43 -15.91 -24.72
CA THR A 43 -6.90 -17.10 -24.04
C THR A 43 -5.40 -17.29 -24.21
N SER A 44 -4.78 -16.69 -25.25
CA SER A 44 -3.35 -16.81 -25.53
C SER A 44 -2.52 -15.72 -24.89
N ILE A 45 -3.07 -14.51 -24.66
CA ILE A 45 -2.33 -13.38 -24.05
C ILE A 45 -2.26 -13.54 -22.55
N HIS A 46 -3.40 -13.82 -21.90
CA HIS A 46 -3.42 -14.15 -20.47
C HIS A 46 -2.59 -15.40 -20.14
N ALA A 47 -2.28 -16.25 -21.13
CA ALA A 47 -1.39 -17.40 -20.94
C ALA A 47 0.08 -17.00 -20.71
N PHE A 48 0.51 -15.78 -21.07
CA PHE A 48 1.91 -15.36 -20.91
C PHE A 48 2.22 -14.71 -19.56
N ASN A 49 1.21 -14.43 -18.72
CA ASN A 49 1.38 -13.85 -17.39
C ASN A 49 2.34 -12.63 -17.37
N ASP A 50 2.17 -11.72 -18.35
CA ASP A 50 3.02 -10.53 -18.52
C ASP A 50 2.77 -9.53 -17.38
N ILE A 51 3.85 -9.14 -16.68
CA ILE A 51 3.78 -8.19 -15.58
C ILE A 51 3.32 -6.80 -16.02
N SER A 52 3.61 -6.36 -17.24
CA SER A 52 3.18 -5.05 -17.75
C SER A 52 1.66 -4.98 -17.89
N GLU A 53 1.04 -6.04 -18.41
CA GLU A 53 -0.42 -6.16 -18.52
C GLU A 53 -1.06 -6.27 -17.14
N LEU A 54 -0.49 -7.08 -16.26
CA LEU A 54 -0.95 -7.23 -14.88
C LEU A 54 -0.90 -5.89 -14.13
N MET A 55 0.19 -5.13 -14.26
CA MET A 55 0.33 -3.80 -13.65
C MET A 55 -0.69 -2.81 -14.22
N ARG A 56 -0.92 -2.83 -15.54
CA ARG A 56 -1.93 -1.98 -16.18
C ARG A 56 -3.34 -2.32 -15.69
N LYS A 57 -3.71 -3.61 -15.64
CA LYS A 57 -4.99 -4.09 -15.09
C LYS A 57 -5.17 -3.66 -13.63
N ARG A 58 -4.14 -3.86 -12.80
CA ARG A 58 -4.09 -3.40 -11.41
C ARG A 58 -4.29 -1.89 -11.30
N ALA A 59 -3.64 -1.09 -12.15
CA ALA A 59 -3.77 0.38 -12.14
C ALA A 59 -5.19 0.85 -12.50
N ILE A 60 -5.84 0.20 -13.47
CA ILE A 60 -7.23 0.51 -13.87
C ILE A 60 -8.20 0.31 -12.69
N HIS A 61 -7.94 -0.70 -11.86
CA HIS A 61 -8.76 -1.08 -10.71
C HIS A 61 -8.23 -0.51 -9.38
N ASP A 62 -7.40 0.54 -9.42
CA ASP A 62 -6.93 1.26 -8.23
C ASP A 62 -6.17 0.40 -7.20
N TYR A 63 -5.46 -0.63 -7.67
CA TYR A 63 -4.59 -1.48 -6.86
C TYR A 63 -3.68 -0.66 -5.93
N GLY A 64 -3.63 -1.08 -4.67
CA GLY A 64 -2.84 -0.45 -3.62
C GLY A 64 -3.30 0.95 -3.23
N ILE A 65 -4.34 1.52 -3.85
CA ILE A 65 -4.96 2.79 -3.43
C ILE A 65 -6.33 2.50 -2.82
N ASP A 66 -7.17 1.73 -3.52
CA ASP A 66 -8.47 1.29 -3.02
C ASP A 66 -8.31 0.06 -2.09
N PRO A 67 -8.73 0.14 -0.82
CA PRO A 67 -8.73 -1.01 0.08
C PRO A 67 -9.60 -2.19 -0.39
N SER A 68 -10.60 -1.95 -1.25
CA SER A 68 -11.55 -2.95 -1.72
C SER A 68 -10.98 -3.87 -2.81
N PHE A 69 -9.85 -3.50 -3.43
CA PHE A 69 -9.23 -4.29 -4.48
C PHE A 69 -8.78 -5.67 -3.96
N VAL A 70 -9.20 -6.72 -4.67
CA VAL A 70 -8.85 -8.11 -4.35
C VAL A 70 -7.54 -8.48 -5.06
N VAL A 71 -6.52 -8.81 -4.27
CA VAL A 71 -5.22 -9.26 -4.78
C VAL A 71 -5.22 -10.79 -4.81
N GLU A 72 -4.93 -11.39 -5.97
CA GLU A 72 -4.90 -12.85 -6.13
C GLU A 72 -3.65 -13.50 -5.51
N ASP A 73 -2.51 -12.80 -5.54
CA ASP A 73 -1.25 -13.28 -4.99
C ASP A 73 -1.26 -13.23 -3.45
N GLU A 74 -1.16 -14.40 -2.81
CA GLU A 74 -1.16 -14.56 -1.35
C GLU A 74 -0.06 -13.73 -0.67
N LYS A 75 1.13 -13.62 -1.28
CA LYS A 75 2.24 -12.84 -0.69
C LYS A 75 1.91 -11.36 -0.67
N LEU A 76 1.31 -10.85 -1.75
CA LEU A 76 0.88 -9.46 -1.82
C LEU A 76 -0.30 -9.17 -0.90
N VAL A 77 -1.22 -10.13 -0.69
CA VAL A 77 -2.27 -10.01 0.33
C VAL A 77 -1.67 -9.82 1.72
N LYS A 78 -0.68 -10.65 2.09
CA LYS A 78 0.05 -10.53 3.38
C LYS A 78 0.74 -9.17 3.50
N LEU A 79 1.42 -8.73 2.44
CA LEU A 79 2.10 -7.43 2.39
C LEU A 79 1.12 -6.26 2.64
N TRP A 80 0.00 -6.21 1.92
CA TRP A 80 -0.95 -5.11 2.07
C TRP A 80 -1.67 -5.13 3.41
N ARG A 81 -1.94 -6.32 3.96
CA ARG A 81 -2.45 -6.44 5.33
C ARG A 81 -1.47 -5.85 6.34
N TRP A 82 -0.20 -6.21 6.23
CA TRP A 82 0.85 -5.70 7.10
C TRP A 82 1.04 -4.18 6.95
N ILE A 83 1.07 -3.63 5.73
CA ILE A 83 1.18 -2.18 5.51
C ILE A 83 0.02 -1.43 6.18
N ARG A 84 -1.22 -1.90 5.98
CA ARG A 84 -2.40 -1.29 6.61
C ARG A 84 -2.32 -1.35 8.13
N PHE A 85 -1.87 -2.49 8.67
CA PHE A 85 -1.65 -2.66 10.10
C PHE A 85 -0.63 -1.64 10.63
N VAL A 86 0.55 -1.55 10.02
CA VAL A 86 1.62 -0.64 10.44
C VAL A 86 1.21 0.83 10.31
N CYS A 87 0.51 1.20 9.24
CA CYS A 87 0.00 2.57 9.05
C CYS A 87 -1.07 2.97 10.08
N ASN A 88 -1.72 2.01 10.72
CA ASN A 88 -2.75 2.23 11.75
C ASN A 88 -2.20 2.13 13.19
N LEU A 89 -0.90 1.89 13.38
CA LEU A 89 -0.30 1.89 14.71
C LEU A 89 -0.37 3.29 15.35
N ASP A 90 -0.68 3.30 16.65
CA ASP A 90 -0.86 4.52 17.42
C ASP A 90 0.47 5.14 17.87
N GLU A 91 0.42 6.39 18.37
CA GLU A 91 1.63 7.07 18.86
C GLU A 91 2.21 6.41 20.12
N HIS A 92 1.40 5.64 20.84
CA HIS A 92 1.83 4.89 22.01
C HIS A 92 2.85 3.80 21.63
N PHE A 93 2.61 3.09 20.53
CA PHE A 93 3.55 2.12 19.97
C PHE A 93 4.94 2.74 19.73
N PHE A 94 4.98 3.96 19.19
CA PHE A 94 6.22 4.66 18.84
C PHE A 94 6.89 5.38 20.02
N ARG A 95 6.28 5.42 21.20
CA ARG A 95 6.83 6.13 22.36
C ARG A 95 8.21 5.56 22.73
N GLY A 96 9.22 6.43 22.80
CA GLY A 96 10.61 6.03 23.11
C GLY A 96 11.38 5.41 21.94
N VAL A 97 10.78 5.28 20.76
CA VAL A 97 11.47 4.85 19.53
C VAL A 97 11.92 6.08 18.74
N ARG A 98 13.22 6.20 18.46
CA ARG A 98 13.77 7.25 17.57
C ARG A 98 13.57 6.91 16.09
N LEU A 99 12.38 6.46 15.72
CA LEU A 99 12.04 6.16 14.32
C LEU A 99 10.97 7.16 13.87
N SER A 100 11.22 7.83 12.73
CA SER A 100 10.16 8.54 12.01
C SER A 100 9.06 7.55 11.61
N LYS A 101 7.79 7.99 11.48
CA LYS A 101 6.60 7.23 11.03
C LYS A 101 6.78 6.55 9.64
N LYS A 102 7.74 5.65 9.53
CA LYS A 102 8.09 4.81 8.38
C LYS A 102 7.36 3.49 8.51
N LEU A 103 7.25 2.77 7.40
CA LEU A 103 7.03 1.32 7.45
C LEU A 103 8.25 0.70 8.14
N ILE A 104 8.15 0.53 9.45
CA ILE A 104 9.20 -0.01 10.33
C ILE A 104 9.16 -1.54 10.33
N GLY A 105 10.34 -2.16 10.43
CA GLY A 105 10.47 -3.60 10.58
C GLY A 105 10.80 -4.02 12.01
N VAL A 106 10.66 -5.32 12.29
CA VAL A 106 11.05 -5.92 13.57
C VAL A 106 12.53 -5.66 13.91
N ARG A 107 13.41 -5.64 12.91
CA ARG A 107 14.84 -5.36 13.11
C ARG A 107 15.11 -3.93 13.57
N ASP A 108 14.29 -2.97 13.15
CA ASP A 108 14.41 -1.58 13.61
C ASP A 108 14.09 -1.43 15.11
N LEU A 109 13.32 -2.38 15.68
CA LEU A 109 12.97 -2.41 17.10
C LEU A 109 14.02 -3.11 17.96
N ILE A 110 14.57 -4.23 17.50
CA ILE A 110 15.42 -5.15 18.29
C ILE A 110 16.88 -4.63 18.43
N ASP A 111 17.08 -3.33 18.27
CA ASP A 111 18.33 -2.57 18.47
C ASP A 111 19.64 -3.33 18.19
N CYS A 112 19.69 -3.99 17.04
CA CYS A 112 20.75 -4.91 16.62
C CYS A 112 22.15 -4.23 16.56
N ASP A 113 22.20 -2.91 16.45
CA ASP A 113 23.43 -2.17 16.13
C ASP A 113 23.91 -1.21 17.25
N LYS A 114 23.24 -1.13 18.42
CA LYS A 114 23.68 -0.26 19.53
C LYS A 114 24.45 -1.00 20.61
N THR A 115 25.47 -0.30 21.13
CA THR A 115 26.47 -0.78 22.09
C THR A 115 25.98 -0.93 23.54
N ALA A 116 24.74 -0.52 23.84
CA ALA A 116 24.14 -0.60 25.17
C ALA A 116 22.95 -1.58 25.15
N ILE A 117 23.26 -2.88 25.13
CA ILE A 117 22.24 -3.93 25.16
C ILE A 117 21.66 -3.98 26.57
N LYS A 118 20.43 -3.49 26.76
CA LYS A 118 19.65 -3.89 27.93
C LYS A 118 19.25 -5.35 27.69
N MET A 119 19.82 -6.26 28.48
CA MET A 119 19.53 -7.68 28.34
C MET A 119 18.05 -7.95 28.59
N SER A 120 17.47 -8.88 27.82
CA SER A 120 16.08 -9.29 28.01
C SER A 120 15.89 -9.98 29.36
N ASP A 121 14.76 -9.71 30.00
CA ASP A 121 14.33 -10.45 31.19
C ASP A 121 14.01 -11.89 30.79
N VAL A 122 14.39 -12.84 31.65
CA VAL A 122 14.14 -14.27 31.42
C VAL A 122 13.09 -14.77 32.41
N GLU A 123 12.02 -15.33 31.87
CA GLU A 123 10.99 -16.00 32.64
C GLU A 123 10.99 -17.49 32.32
N TYR A 124 10.86 -18.32 33.34
CA TYR A 124 10.77 -19.78 33.19
C TYR A 124 9.33 -20.21 33.45
N LEU A 125 8.66 -20.69 32.40
CA LEU A 125 7.29 -21.15 32.50
C LEU A 125 7.21 -22.65 32.18
N PRO A 126 6.51 -23.44 33.01
CA PRO A 126 6.16 -24.81 32.66
C PRO A 126 5.00 -24.83 31.67
N MET A 127 4.99 -25.85 30.80
CA MET A 127 3.81 -26.20 30.01
C MET A 127 2.82 -26.93 30.93
N ARG A 128 1.86 -26.19 31.50
CA ARG A 128 0.92 -26.73 32.50
C ARG A 128 -0.37 -27.23 31.87
N ARG A 129 -0.90 -28.30 32.47
CA ARG A 129 -2.31 -28.69 32.35
C ARG A 129 -3.08 -28.33 33.62
N THR A 130 -2.46 -28.49 34.79
CA THR A 130 -3.02 -28.11 36.09
C THR A 130 -1.96 -27.44 36.99
N GLN A 131 -2.38 -26.77 38.08
CA GLN A 131 -1.48 -25.98 38.95
C GLN A 131 -0.41 -26.81 39.71
N ASN A 132 -0.53 -28.16 39.74
CA ASN A 132 0.24 -29.03 40.63
C ASN A 132 1.27 -29.96 39.94
N GLU A 133 1.57 -29.75 38.66
CA GLU A 133 2.49 -30.62 37.90
C GLU A 133 3.91 -30.03 37.77
N ASN A 134 4.92 -30.82 38.14
CA ASN A 134 6.35 -30.51 37.93
C ASN A 134 6.75 -30.85 36.49
N GLY A 135 6.43 -29.96 35.55
CA GLY A 135 6.83 -30.09 34.15
C GLY A 135 8.18 -29.43 33.82
N SER A 136 8.74 -29.79 32.66
CA SER A 136 9.92 -29.15 32.10
C SER A 136 9.69 -27.65 31.88
N MET A 137 10.65 -26.85 32.32
CA MET A 137 10.59 -25.39 32.20
C MET A 137 11.05 -24.94 30.81
N PHE A 138 10.32 -23.97 30.26
CA PHE A 138 10.67 -23.28 29.02
C PHE A 138 11.14 -21.87 29.34
N SER A 139 12.24 -21.43 28.73
CA SER A 139 12.76 -20.08 28.87
C SER A 139 12.07 -19.14 27.88
N LEU A 140 11.44 -18.09 28.40
CA LEU A 140 10.89 -16.98 27.64
C LEU A 140 11.75 -15.74 27.86
N TYR A 141 11.94 -14.96 26.80
CA TYR A 141 12.69 -13.72 26.84
C TYR A 141 11.74 -12.54 26.62
N LYS A 142 11.79 -11.57 27.51
CA LYS A 142 10.88 -10.42 27.53
C LYS A 142 11.67 -9.11 27.53
N SER A 143 11.23 -8.17 26.69
CA SER A 143 11.65 -6.79 26.69
C SER A 143 10.56 -5.96 26.00
N ASP A 144 10.61 -4.64 26.13
CA ASP A 144 9.67 -3.74 25.44
C ASP A 144 9.82 -3.87 23.92
N GLU A 145 11.05 -4.03 23.42
CA GLU A 145 11.38 -4.25 22.01
C GLU A 145 10.79 -5.57 21.50
N ARG A 146 10.92 -6.67 22.28
CA ARG A 146 10.33 -7.97 21.95
C ARG A 146 8.80 -7.90 21.94
N ASN A 147 8.20 -7.21 22.90
CA ASN A 147 6.74 -7.01 22.93
C ASN A 147 6.25 -6.25 21.69
N ARG A 148 6.95 -5.19 21.27
CA ARG A 148 6.63 -4.46 20.03
C ARG A 148 6.85 -5.30 18.78
N ALA A 149 7.87 -6.14 18.76
CA ALA A 149 8.09 -7.10 17.67
C ALA A 149 6.93 -8.11 17.55
N LEU A 150 6.38 -8.59 18.68
CA LEU A 150 5.20 -9.44 18.68
C LEU A 150 3.96 -8.73 18.13
N ILE A 151 3.81 -7.43 18.39
CA ILE A 151 2.74 -6.61 17.79
C ILE A 151 2.94 -6.50 16.27
N LEU A 152 4.16 -6.20 15.79
CA LEU A 152 4.45 -6.16 14.34
C LEU A 152 4.22 -7.50 13.63
N CYS A 153 4.37 -8.61 14.35
CA CYS A 153 4.06 -9.94 13.85
C CYS A 153 2.58 -10.32 13.99
N GLU A 154 1.71 -9.37 14.39
CA GLU A 154 0.28 -9.54 14.63
C GLU A 154 -0.06 -10.59 15.71
N TRP A 155 0.89 -11.00 16.56
CA TRP A 155 0.65 -11.90 17.70
C TRP A 155 -0.05 -11.19 18.85
N LYS A 156 0.13 -9.87 18.96
CA LYS A 156 -0.53 -8.99 19.93
C LYS A 156 -1.09 -7.77 19.21
N HIS A 157 -2.20 -7.23 19.72
CA HIS A 157 -2.81 -6.00 19.16
C HIS A 157 -2.39 -4.75 19.95
N GLU A 158 -2.07 -4.93 21.22
CA GLU A 158 -1.66 -3.88 22.15
C GLU A 158 -0.49 -4.39 23.01
N LEU A 159 0.23 -3.50 23.70
CA LEU A 159 1.38 -3.89 24.53
C LEU A 159 0.97 -4.87 25.65
N ASP A 160 -0.19 -4.62 26.26
CA ASP A 160 -0.80 -5.49 27.27
C ASP A 160 -1.77 -6.53 26.67
N GLY A 161 -1.91 -6.52 25.35
CA GLY A 161 -2.83 -7.38 24.61
C GLY A 161 -2.42 -8.85 24.57
N ASP A 162 -3.42 -9.70 24.44
CA ASP A 162 -3.28 -11.15 24.42
C ASP A 162 -3.50 -11.75 23.00
N ILE A 163 -3.14 -13.02 22.82
CA ILE A 163 -3.25 -13.75 21.55
C ILE A 163 -4.69 -14.12 21.17
N GLU A 164 -5.68 -13.90 22.04
CA GLU A 164 -7.05 -14.39 21.83
C GLU A 164 -7.69 -13.86 20.54
N ASN A 165 -7.47 -12.59 20.21
CA ASN A 165 -8.02 -11.99 19.00
C ASN A 165 -7.44 -12.63 17.74
N LEU A 166 -6.14 -12.94 17.75
CA LEU A 166 -5.48 -13.68 16.66
C LEU A 166 -6.03 -15.11 16.55
N VAL A 167 -6.19 -15.81 17.67
CA VAL A 167 -6.74 -17.18 17.66
C VAL A 167 -8.18 -17.19 17.12
N LYS A 168 -9.01 -16.22 17.53
CA LYS A 168 -10.40 -16.09 17.06
C LYS A 168 -10.45 -15.79 15.56
N SER A 169 -9.60 -14.88 15.05
CA SER A 169 -9.56 -14.58 13.61
C SER A 169 -9.10 -15.80 12.79
N LEU A 170 -8.11 -16.53 13.27
CA LEU A 170 -7.63 -17.76 12.62
C LEU A 170 -8.70 -18.86 12.57
N GLN A 171 -9.47 -19.02 13.63
CA GLN A 171 -10.59 -19.96 13.65
C GLN A 171 -11.69 -19.53 12.67
N ALA A 172 -11.98 -18.23 12.55
CA ALA A 172 -12.91 -17.71 11.56
C ALA A 172 -12.43 -17.95 10.12
N GLU A 173 -11.13 -17.84 9.88
CA GLU A 173 -10.45 -18.19 8.61
C GLU A 173 -10.27 -19.71 8.41
N ARG A 174 -10.74 -20.55 9.34
CA ARG A 174 -10.59 -22.02 9.34
C ARG A 174 -9.14 -22.53 9.37
N LYS A 175 -8.19 -21.70 9.83
CA LYS A 175 -6.77 -22.04 9.99
C LYS A 175 -6.49 -22.66 11.37
N TYR A 176 -7.10 -23.81 11.63
CA TYR A 176 -7.07 -24.45 12.96
C TYR A 176 -5.68 -24.96 13.38
N THR A 177 -4.86 -25.45 12.44
CA THR A 177 -3.49 -25.94 12.74
C THR A 177 -2.59 -24.81 13.23
N ARG A 178 -2.58 -23.68 12.52
CA ARG A 178 -1.91 -22.44 12.93
C ARG A 178 -2.41 -21.92 14.28
N ALA A 179 -3.74 -21.88 14.48
CA ALA A 179 -4.32 -21.43 15.75
C ALA A 179 -3.90 -22.32 16.94
N ALA A 180 -3.87 -23.64 16.75
CA ALA A 180 -3.41 -24.58 17.77
C ALA A 180 -1.93 -24.38 18.09
N ALA A 181 -1.08 -24.22 17.08
CA ALA A 181 0.35 -23.95 17.27
C ALA A 181 0.60 -22.66 18.07
N ILE A 182 -0.11 -21.59 17.75
CA ILE A 182 -0.01 -20.33 18.50
C ILE A 182 -0.44 -20.51 19.97
N ASN A 183 -1.52 -21.27 20.25
CA ASN A 183 -1.92 -21.57 21.62
C ASN A 183 -0.83 -22.37 22.37
N ILE A 184 -0.24 -23.38 21.72
CA ILE A 184 0.88 -24.15 22.27
C ILE A 184 2.08 -23.24 22.58
N PHE A 185 2.49 -22.39 21.65
CA PHE A 185 3.58 -21.43 21.87
C PHE A 185 3.27 -20.40 22.96
N ASN A 186 2.02 -20.30 23.41
CA ASN A 186 1.59 -19.44 24.51
C ASN A 186 1.16 -20.22 25.75
N PHE A 187 1.57 -21.48 25.86
CA PHE A 187 1.33 -22.34 27.02
C PHE A 187 -0.17 -22.59 27.32
N ARG A 188 -1.03 -22.49 26.31
CA ARG A 188 -2.48 -22.75 26.40
C ARG A 188 -2.82 -24.09 25.78
N LEU A 189 -2.35 -25.17 26.41
CA LEU A 189 -2.52 -26.54 25.91
C LEU A 189 -4.00 -26.91 25.71
N GLU A 190 -4.85 -26.57 26.68
CA GLU A 190 -6.29 -26.86 26.62
C GLU A 190 -6.96 -26.17 25.43
N ASN A 191 -6.70 -24.87 25.24
CA ASN A 191 -7.23 -24.12 24.11
C ASN A 191 -6.74 -24.68 22.77
N ALA A 192 -5.48 -25.18 22.70
CA ALA A 192 -4.97 -25.83 21.49
C ALA A 192 -5.74 -27.13 21.17
N ILE A 193 -6.02 -27.96 22.18
CA ILE A 193 -6.82 -29.19 22.04
C ILE A 193 -8.24 -28.85 21.58
N GLU A 194 -8.85 -27.82 22.16
CA GLU A 194 -10.19 -27.35 21.75
C GLU A 194 -10.18 -26.83 20.30
N CYS A 195 -9.16 -26.06 19.90
CA CYS A 195 -8.99 -25.56 18.54
C CYS A 195 -8.95 -26.72 17.53
N LEU A 196 -8.13 -27.75 17.80
CA LEU A 196 -8.00 -28.90 16.90
C LEU A 196 -9.27 -29.75 16.86
N THR A 197 -9.94 -29.93 17.99
CA THR A 197 -11.21 -30.65 18.06
C THR A 197 -12.30 -29.95 17.24
N LYS A 198 -12.40 -28.61 17.37
CA LYS A 198 -13.28 -27.80 16.51
C LYS A 198 -12.91 -27.95 15.03
N GLY A 199 -11.61 -27.94 14.73
CA GLY A 199 -11.07 -28.16 13.39
C GLY A 199 -11.38 -29.54 12.80
N SER A 200 -11.54 -30.57 13.62
CA SER A 200 -11.92 -31.91 13.16
C SER A 200 -13.43 -32.05 12.94
N SER A 201 -14.25 -31.30 13.68
CA SER A 201 -15.71 -31.50 13.74
C SER A 201 -16.51 -30.64 12.76
N TYR A 202 -15.90 -29.68 12.06
CA TYR A 202 -16.60 -28.87 11.06
C TYR A 202 -16.72 -29.59 9.71
N GLY A 203 -17.68 -29.19 8.87
CA GLY A 203 -17.89 -29.78 7.55
C GLY A 203 -16.65 -29.60 6.64
N GLY A 204 -15.93 -30.70 6.37
CA GLY A 204 -14.65 -30.70 5.65
C GLY A 204 -13.40 -30.67 6.55
N GLY A 205 -13.57 -30.86 7.86
CA GLY A 205 -12.47 -30.95 8.82
C GLY A 205 -11.60 -32.20 8.62
N ASP A 206 -10.30 -32.07 8.88
CA ASP A 206 -9.34 -33.16 8.78
C ASP A 206 -9.40 -34.03 10.06
N PRO A 207 -9.76 -35.33 9.95
CA PRO A 207 -9.79 -36.24 11.10
C PRO A 207 -8.44 -36.38 11.82
N THR A 208 -7.33 -36.09 11.12
CA THR A 208 -6.00 -36.10 11.74
C THR A 208 -5.88 -35.11 12.89
N LEU A 209 -6.66 -34.02 12.88
CA LEU A 209 -6.66 -33.00 13.93
C LEU A 209 -7.18 -33.55 15.26
N SER A 210 -8.20 -34.43 15.23
CA SER A 210 -8.68 -35.11 16.44
C SER A 210 -7.62 -36.07 17.01
N ALA A 211 -6.91 -36.79 16.14
CA ALA A 211 -5.80 -37.64 16.56
C ALA A 211 -4.65 -36.84 17.20
N VAL A 212 -4.32 -35.66 16.65
CA VAL A 212 -3.34 -34.74 17.26
C VAL A 212 -3.86 -34.20 18.59
N ALA A 213 -5.14 -33.82 18.69
CA ALA A 213 -5.74 -33.35 19.95
C ALA A 213 -5.68 -34.43 21.05
N MET A 214 -5.90 -35.70 20.70
CA MET A 214 -5.70 -36.83 21.60
C MET A 214 -4.24 -37.00 22.00
N ALA A 215 -3.30 -36.90 21.05
CA ALA A 215 -1.87 -36.99 21.36
C ALA A 215 -1.41 -35.87 22.30
N LEU A 216 -1.88 -34.63 22.11
CA LEU A 216 -1.62 -33.49 22.99
C LEU A 216 -2.23 -33.69 24.39
N SER A 217 -3.36 -34.38 24.48
CA SER A 217 -3.96 -34.77 25.76
C SER A 217 -3.11 -35.79 26.55
N GLY A 218 -2.10 -36.40 25.93
CA GLY A 218 -1.15 -37.29 26.59
C GLY A 218 0.12 -36.61 27.09
N TYR A 219 0.28 -35.30 26.88
CA TYR A 219 1.48 -34.58 27.30
C TYR A 219 1.56 -34.43 28.82
N THR A 220 2.66 -34.90 29.42
CA THR A 220 2.89 -34.91 30.89
C THR A 220 3.93 -33.89 31.35
N GLY A 221 4.55 -33.12 30.44
CA GLY A 221 5.59 -32.15 30.80
C GLY A 221 6.99 -32.76 31.00
N GLU A 222 7.11 -34.08 31.06
CA GLU A 222 8.38 -34.78 31.25
C GLU A 222 9.11 -35.01 29.91
N ARG A 223 10.39 -34.62 29.87
CA ARG A 223 11.29 -34.91 28.75
C ARG A 223 11.75 -36.36 28.83
N ASN A 224 11.96 -37.01 27.69
CA ASN A 224 12.43 -38.40 27.55
C ASN A 224 11.41 -39.48 27.96
N THR A 225 10.14 -39.25 27.67
CA THR A 225 9.08 -40.26 27.80
C THR A 225 8.87 -41.01 26.48
N LEU A 226 8.24 -42.20 26.55
CA LEU A 226 7.77 -42.93 25.35
C LEU A 226 6.91 -42.02 24.45
N TRP A 227 6.15 -41.10 25.04
CA TRP A 227 5.40 -40.09 24.31
C TRP A 227 6.31 -39.22 23.43
N CYS A 228 7.44 -38.73 23.95
CA CYS A 228 8.38 -37.91 23.17
C CYS A 228 8.95 -38.68 21.97
N GLU A 229 9.29 -39.96 22.14
CA GLU A 229 9.79 -40.80 21.04
C GLU A 229 8.72 -41.04 19.97
N MET A 230 7.49 -41.35 20.40
CA MET A 230 6.36 -41.50 19.47
C MET A 230 6.06 -40.20 18.72
N CYS A 231 6.06 -39.05 19.40
CA CYS A 231 5.86 -37.74 18.77
C CYS A 231 6.96 -37.36 17.79
N LYS A 232 8.23 -37.72 18.08
CA LYS A 232 9.35 -37.57 17.11
C LYS A 232 9.09 -38.39 15.84
N ASN A 233 8.61 -39.63 15.97
CA ASN A 233 8.27 -40.48 14.82
C ASN A 233 7.04 -40.00 14.04
N LEU A 234 6.02 -39.48 14.74
CA LEU A 234 4.80 -38.96 14.12
C LEU A 234 5.06 -37.66 13.34
N ARG A 235 6.02 -36.83 13.78
CA ARG A 235 6.36 -35.55 13.15
C ARG A 235 6.61 -35.67 11.65
N ASN A 236 7.37 -36.69 11.24
CA ASN A 236 7.73 -36.92 9.84
C ASN A 236 6.54 -37.32 8.95
N LYS A 237 5.41 -37.70 9.55
CA LYS A 237 4.20 -38.11 8.83
C LYS A 237 3.24 -36.96 8.54
N PHE A 238 3.35 -35.84 9.25
CA PHE A 238 2.49 -34.69 8.99
C PHE A 238 2.95 -33.96 7.72
N SER A 239 2.01 -33.50 6.90
CA SER A 239 2.28 -32.58 5.79
C SER A 239 2.25 -31.12 6.26
N ASP A 240 1.30 -30.79 7.14
CA ASP A 240 1.11 -29.45 7.69
C ASP A 240 2.29 -29.01 8.59
N PRO A 241 2.92 -27.86 8.30
CA PRO A 241 4.11 -27.39 9.02
C PRO A 241 3.80 -26.95 10.46
N TYR A 242 2.59 -26.45 10.75
CA TYR A 242 2.21 -26.05 12.10
C TYR A 242 2.02 -27.24 13.02
N LEU A 243 1.47 -28.36 12.51
CA LEU A 243 1.40 -29.61 13.27
C LEU A 243 2.80 -30.15 13.62
N LYS A 244 3.74 -30.09 12.67
CA LYS A 244 5.15 -30.43 12.95
C LYS A 244 5.75 -29.52 14.01
N ALA A 245 5.50 -28.22 13.92
CA ALA A 245 6.04 -27.22 14.83
C ALA A 245 5.53 -27.41 16.27
N ILE A 246 4.27 -27.81 16.45
CA ILE A 246 3.70 -28.17 17.76
C ILE A 246 4.53 -29.29 18.42
N PHE A 247 4.72 -30.41 17.73
CA PHE A 247 5.46 -31.54 18.29
C PHE A 247 6.95 -31.25 18.42
N CYS A 248 7.54 -30.49 17.49
CA CYS A 248 8.90 -30.02 17.61
C CYS A 248 9.06 -29.24 18.92
N PHE A 249 8.23 -28.22 19.16
CA PHE A 249 8.34 -27.39 20.35
C PHE A 249 8.19 -28.18 21.66
N LEU A 250 7.22 -29.10 21.72
CA LEU A 250 6.97 -29.90 22.92
C LEU A 250 8.03 -30.97 23.19
N THR A 251 8.83 -31.34 22.20
CA THR A 251 9.85 -32.40 22.32
C THR A 251 11.30 -31.90 22.16
N SER A 252 11.49 -30.63 21.80
CA SER A 252 12.80 -29.99 21.68
C SER A 252 13.45 -29.78 23.05
N ASP A 253 14.76 -29.94 23.08
CA ASP A 253 15.57 -29.55 24.24
C ASP A 253 15.59 -28.02 24.37
N SER A 254 15.50 -27.54 25.60
CA SER A 254 15.52 -26.11 25.92
C SER A 254 16.71 -25.43 25.25
N SER A 255 16.42 -24.57 24.26
CA SER A 255 17.33 -23.68 23.51
C SER A 255 17.64 -24.04 22.05
N ASN A 256 17.18 -25.17 21.50
CA ASN A 256 17.30 -25.45 20.06
C ASN A 256 15.92 -25.55 19.39
N TYR A 257 15.62 -24.55 18.56
CA TYR A 257 14.37 -24.46 17.80
C TYR A 257 14.62 -24.30 16.30
N ASP A 258 15.80 -24.70 15.80
CA ASP A 258 16.19 -24.50 14.40
C ASP A 258 15.21 -25.16 13.43
N GLU A 259 14.63 -26.31 13.76
CA GLU A 259 13.59 -26.97 12.95
C GLU A 259 12.35 -26.08 12.73
N ILE A 260 11.90 -25.34 13.75
CA ILE A 260 10.76 -24.41 13.63
C ILE A 260 11.21 -23.13 12.91
N LEU A 261 12.39 -22.64 13.28
CA LEU A 261 12.89 -21.36 12.80
C LEU A 261 13.35 -21.39 11.35
N GLN A 262 13.71 -22.55 10.80
CA GLN A 262 14.16 -22.71 9.41
C GLN A 262 13.08 -23.27 8.47
N ASP A 263 11.91 -23.66 8.98
CA ASP A 263 10.80 -24.18 8.17
C ASP A 263 10.09 -23.04 7.41
N ASP A 264 10.34 -22.95 6.10
CA ASP A 264 9.70 -21.97 5.20
C ASP A 264 8.21 -22.26 4.95
N GLY A 265 7.68 -23.40 5.39
CA GLY A 265 6.24 -23.69 5.37
C GLY A 265 5.46 -22.91 6.44
N LEU A 266 6.12 -22.41 7.48
CA LEU A 266 5.51 -21.54 8.48
C LEU A 266 5.53 -20.08 8.02
N ASN A 267 4.48 -19.31 8.35
CA ASN A 267 4.45 -17.88 8.05
C ASN A 267 5.66 -17.16 8.67
N LEU A 268 6.24 -16.21 7.93
CA LEU A 268 7.42 -15.46 8.38
C LEU A 268 7.16 -14.72 9.69
N SER A 269 5.96 -14.13 9.82
CA SER A 269 5.51 -13.46 11.04
C SER A 269 5.57 -14.38 12.27
N ASP A 270 5.15 -15.64 12.13
CA ASP A 270 5.10 -16.59 13.24
C ASP A 270 6.50 -17.06 13.63
N ARG A 271 7.39 -17.28 12.65
CA ARG A 271 8.79 -17.63 12.91
C ARG A 271 9.53 -16.51 13.63
N ILE A 272 9.32 -15.26 13.20
CA ILE A 272 9.93 -14.09 13.84
C ILE A 272 9.37 -13.90 15.25
N ALA A 273 8.04 -13.96 15.44
CA ALA A 273 7.42 -13.87 16.75
C ALA A 273 7.90 -14.97 17.71
N PHE A 274 7.98 -16.21 17.22
CA PHE A 274 8.50 -17.34 17.96
C PHE A 274 9.96 -17.11 18.37
N ALA A 275 10.81 -16.64 17.46
CA ALA A 275 12.20 -16.29 17.75
C ALA A 275 12.29 -15.21 18.84
N CYS A 276 11.50 -14.14 18.71
CA CYS A 276 11.41 -13.05 19.68
C CYS A 276 10.91 -13.51 21.06
N LYS A 277 10.22 -14.65 21.16
CA LYS A 277 9.74 -15.18 22.44
C LYS A 277 10.72 -16.15 23.10
N PHE A 278 11.38 -17.00 22.32
CA PHE A 278 12.09 -18.17 22.84
C PHE A 278 13.61 -18.18 22.63
N LEU A 279 14.16 -17.29 21.79
CA LEU A 279 15.60 -17.22 21.60
C LEU A 279 16.25 -16.21 22.57
N PRO A 280 17.37 -16.59 23.22
CA PRO A 280 18.24 -15.64 23.91
C PRO A 280 18.76 -14.57 22.94
N ASP A 281 19.08 -13.38 23.45
CA ASP A 281 19.46 -12.20 22.66
C ASP A 281 20.53 -12.50 21.59
N ALA A 282 21.60 -13.19 21.96
CA ALA A 282 22.69 -13.53 21.04
C ALA A 282 22.25 -14.48 19.91
N LYS A 283 21.36 -15.44 20.18
CA LYS A 283 20.83 -16.35 19.15
C LYS A 283 19.79 -15.64 18.28
N LEU A 284 18.96 -14.79 18.88
CA LEU A 284 17.98 -13.98 18.16
C LEU A 284 18.67 -13.07 17.15
N TYR A 285 19.71 -12.35 17.55
CA TYR A 285 20.47 -11.49 16.64
C TYR A 285 21.02 -12.26 15.43
N LYS A 286 21.70 -13.39 15.68
CA LYS A 286 22.25 -14.24 14.62
C LYS A 286 21.16 -14.76 13.68
N TYR A 287 20.03 -15.19 14.24
CA TYR A 287 18.88 -15.65 13.46
C TYR A 287 18.34 -14.53 12.55
N LEU A 288 18.02 -13.36 13.11
CA LEU A 288 17.50 -12.22 12.33
C LEU A 288 18.48 -11.74 11.26
N GLN A 289 19.79 -11.77 11.55
CA GLN A 289 20.81 -11.44 10.56
C GLN A 289 20.84 -12.45 9.41
N SER A 290 20.82 -13.76 9.71
CA SER A 290 20.78 -14.82 8.68
C SER A 290 19.51 -14.76 7.83
N LEU A 291 18.37 -14.49 8.48
CA LEU A 291 17.08 -14.36 7.84
C LEU A 291 17.03 -13.11 6.95
N THR A 292 17.65 -12.00 7.38
CA THR A 292 17.79 -10.79 6.57
C THR A 292 18.49 -11.11 5.25
N GLN A 293 19.64 -11.80 5.30
CA GLN A 293 20.40 -12.15 4.10
C GLN A 293 19.55 -12.99 3.14
N LYS A 294 18.89 -14.03 3.66
CA LYS A 294 18.02 -14.92 2.88
C LYS A 294 16.89 -14.15 2.18
N LEU A 295 16.22 -13.25 2.88
CA LEU A 295 15.09 -12.48 2.35
C LEU A 295 15.52 -11.42 1.32
N VAL A 296 16.68 -10.79 1.53
CA VAL A 296 17.26 -9.85 0.57
C VAL A 296 17.65 -10.57 -0.71
N ASP A 297 18.32 -11.72 -0.60
CA ASP A 297 18.80 -12.48 -1.77
C ASP A 297 17.64 -13.05 -2.61
N SER A 298 16.55 -13.47 -1.94
CA SER A 298 15.34 -13.95 -2.61
C SER A 298 14.45 -12.84 -3.16
N GLY A 299 14.57 -11.61 -2.64
CA GLY A 299 13.67 -10.50 -2.97
C GLY A 299 12.23 -10.73 -2.49
N ASP A 300 12.03 -11.43 -1.37
CA ASP A 300 10.69 -11.73 -0.86
C ASP A 300 10.11 -10.55 -0.08
N LEU A 301 9.05 -9.91 -0.60
CA LEU A 301 8.43 -8.73 0.00
C LEU A 301 7.83 -8.97 1.39
N GLU A 302 7.54 -10.21 1.79
CA GLU A 302 7.14 -10.51 3.18
C GLU A 302 8.25 -10.08 4.16
N GLY A 303 9.51 -10.06 3.70
CA GLY A 303 10.67 -9.59 4.47
C GLY A 303 10.63 -8.12 4.88
N LEU A 304 9.74 -7.31 4.30
CA LEU A 304 9.50 -5.94 4.80
C LEU A 304 8.95 -5.94 6.23
N LEU A 305 8.30 -7.01 6.68
CA LEU A 305 7.92 -7.19 8.09
C LEU A 305 9.15 -7.19 9.02
N LEU A 306 10.25 -7.79 8.57
CA LEU A 306 11.50 -7.82 9.33
C LEU A 306 12.29 -6.53 9.17
N LEU A 307 12.42 -6.02 7.95
CA LEU A 307 13.40 -4.99 7.59
C LEU A 307 12.83 -3.57 7.53
N GLY A 308 11.51 -3.43 7.42
CA GLY A 308 10.87 -2.17 7.09
C GLY A 308 11.44 -1.56 5.82
N LEU A 309 11.43 -0.23 5.74
CA LEU A 309 12.14 0.53 4.70
C LEU A 309 13.52 1.02 5.17
N SER A 310 14.26 0.17 5.88
CA SER A 310 15.70 0.34 6.15
C SER A 310 16.51 0.15 4.86
N ASN A 311 17.82 0.42 4.90
CA ASN A 311 18.70 0.21 3.73
C ASN A 311 18.62 -1.24 3.20
N ALA A 312 18.62 -2.23 4.10
CA ALA A 312 18.44 -3.63 3.73
C ALA A 312 17.05 -3.91 3.13
N GLY A 313 16.00 -3.23 3.63
CA GLY A 313 14.67 -3.29 3.03
C GLY A 313 14.64 -2.71 1.61
N ILE A 314 15.37 -1.62 1.35
CA ILE A 314 15.53 -1.07 -0.01
C ILE A 314 16.31 -2.04 -0.92
N ASP A 315 17.31 -2.75 -0.40
CA ASP A 315 18.04 -3.77 -1.16
C ASP A 315 17.16 -4.98 -1.50
N LEU A 316 16.33 -5.43 -0.56
CA LEU A 316 15.31 -6.46 -0.80
C LEU A 316 14.34 -6.02 -1.90
N ILE A 317 13.84 -4.79 -1.83
CA ILE A 317 12.94 -4.22 -2.85
C ILE A 317 13.63 -4.16 -4.22
N GLN A 318 14.91 -3.77 -4.29
CA GLN A 318 15.66 -3.77 -5.53
C GLN A 318 15.72 -5.18 -6.12
N ARG A 319 15.99 -6.20 -5.30
CA ARG A 319 16.01 -7.60 -5.75
C ARG A 319 14.65 -8.08 -6.27
N TYR A 320 13.55 -7.67 -5.62
CA TYR A 320 12.19 -7.94 -6.07
C TYR A 320 11.91 -7.32 -7.44
N ILE A 321 12.30 -6.05 -7.65
CA ILE A 321 12.10 -5.38 -8.96
C ILE A 321 12.95 -6.06 -10.04
N GLU A 322 14.18 -6.45 -9.74
CA GLU A 322 15.05 -7.14 -10.71
C GLU A 322 14.50 -8.50 -11.15
N SER A 323 13.79 -9.22 -10.26
CA SER A 323 13.22 -10.53 -10.58
C SER A 323 11.83 -10.45 -11.20
N THR A 324 11.01 -9.47 -10.80
CA THR A 324 9.59 -9.39 -11.19
C THR A 324 9.27 -8.26 -12.17
N SER A 325 10.10 -7.22 -12.22
CA SER A 325 9.80 -5.93 -12.88
C SER A 325 8.54 -5.22 -12.39
N ASP A 326 7.97 -5.61 -11.24
CA ASP A 326 6.76 -5.01 -10.67
C ASP A 326 7.08 -3.71 -9.90
N VAL A 327 7.37 -2.66 -10.66
CA VAL A 327 7.66 -1.32 -10.14
C VAL A 327 6.41 -0.64 -9.55
N GLN A 328 5.22 -1.06 -9.98
CA GLN A 328 3.94 -0.54 -9.49
C GLN A 328 3.77 -0.85 -8.00
N THR A 329 3.89 -2.11 -7.61
CA THR A 329 3.72 -2.54 -6.22
C THR A 329 4.65 -1.74 -5.31
N ILE A 330 5.92 -1.61 -5.69
CA ILE A 330 6.90 -0.87 -4.90
C ILE A 330 6.56 0.62 -4.79
N SER A 331 6.18 1.26 -5.90
CA SER A 331 5.82 2.68 -5.88
C SER A 331 4.64 2.96 -4.94
N LEU A 332 3.70 2.03 -4.85
CA LEU A 332 2.56 2.09 -3.93
C LEU A 332 2.95 1.79 -2.48
N VAL A 333 3.85 0.83 -2.23
CA VAL A 333 4.43 0.62 -0.88
C VAL A 333 5.08 1.92 -0.37
N ILE A 334 5.85 2.60 -1.23
CA ILE A 334 6.48 3.87 -0.89
C ILE A 334 5.44 4.98 -0.65
N LEU A 335 4.37 5.06 -1.45
CA LEU A 335 3.26 5.98 -1.22
C LEU A 335 2.63 5.80 0.17
N HIS A 336 2.54 4.57 0.66
CA HIS A 336 2.03 4.29 2.01
C HIS A 336 3.01 4.60 3.14
N SER A 337 4.31 4.71 2.85
CA SER A 337 5.32 5.14 3.82
C SER A 337 5.38 6.65 4.08
N LEU A 338 4.68 7.47 3.29
CA LEU A 338 4.72 8.93 3.41
C LEU A 338 4.00 9.43 4.68
N PRO A 339 4.50 10.51 5.33
CA PRO A 339 5.56 11.44 4.88
C PRO A 339 7.00 10.94 5.05
N ALA A 340 7.21 9.82 5.73
CA ALA A 340 8.55 9.37 6.12
C ALA A 340 9.26 8.60 4.99
N LYS A 341 9.33 9.20 3.80
CA LYS A 341 10.01 8.59 2.66
C LYS A 341 11.48 8.23 3.01
N PRO A 342 12.01 7.06 2.60
CA PRO A 342 13.43 6.77 2.70
C PRO A 342 14.25 7.75 1.85
N GLU A 343 15.35 8.26 2.41
CA GLU A 343 16.31 9.12 1.72
C GLU A 343 17.24 8.26 0.85
N ASN A 344 16.70 7.67 -0.22
CA ASN A 344 17.46 6.88 -1.18
C ASN A 344 17.08 7.25 -2.61
N GLN A 345 18.08 7.51 -3.46
CA GLN A 345 17.85 7.93 -4.84
C GLN A 345 17.06 6.89 -5.65
N ARG A 346 17.27 5.58 -5.39
CA ARG A 346 16.54 4.49 -6.07
C ARG A 346 15.03 4.62 -5.90
N VAL A 347 14.58 5.03 -4.72
CA VAL A 347 13.15 5.20 -4.42
C VAL A 347 12.52 6.28 -5.29
N ASN A 348 13.23 7.36 -5.60
CA ASN A 348 12.74 8.37 -6.55
C ASN A 348 12.64 7.78 -7.96
N VAL A 349 13.66 7.03 -8.39
CA VAL A 349 13.69 6.41 -9.72
C VAL A 349 12.51 5.46 -9.91
N TRP A 350 12.22 4.57 -8.96
CA TRP A 350 11.10 3.63 -9.08
C TRP A 350 9.75 4.34 -9.21
N VAL A 351 9.53 5.36 -8.38
CA VAL A 351 8.29 6.14 -8.43
C VAL A 351 8.16 6.86 -9.77
N GLU A 352 9.22 7.52 -10.26
CA GLU A 352 9.19 8.16 -11.58
C GLU A 352 8.98 7.14 -12.71
N LYS A 353 9.55 5.93 -12.62
CA LYS A 353 9.32 4.88 -13.62
C LYS A 353 7.88 4.39 -13.65
N TYR A 354 7.23 4.23 -12.50
CA TYR A 354 5.81 3.91 -12.47
C TYR A 354 4.96 5.05 -13.05
N ARG A 355 5.31 6.30 -12.76
CA ARG A 355 4.67 7.49 -13.32
C ARG A 355 4.78 7.51 -14.85
N GLU A 356 5.98 7.30 -15.38
CA GLU A 356 6.24 7.18 -16.82
C GLU A 356 5.45 6.03 -17.45
N LEU A 357 5.30 4.88 -16.78
CA LEU A 357 4.48 3.78 -17.29
C LEU A 357 3.00 4.14 -17.40
N LEU A 358 2.44 4.78 -16.36
CA LEU A 358 1.05 5.26 -16.41
C LEU A 358 0.85 6.25 -17.57
N ASP A 359 1.85 7.10 -17.80
CA ASP A 359 1.86 8.05 -18.90
C ASP A 359 1.95 7.34 -20.27
N CYS A 360 2.84 6.36 -20.43
CA CYS A 360 2.95 5.54 -21.64
C CYS A 360 1.65 4.78 -21.96
N TRP A 361 0.91 4.35 -20.93
CA TRP A 361 -0.40 3.71 -21.09
C TRP A 361 -1.55 4.70 -21.26
N CYS A 362 -1.28 6.00 -21.35
CA CYS A 362 -2.26 7.06 -21.40
C CYS A 362 -3.25 7.06 -20.20
N LEU A 363 -2.85 6.48 -19.07
CA LEU A 363 -3.63 6.43 -17.82
C LEU A 363 -3.48 7.73 -17.02
N TRP A 364 -3.60 8.89 -17.69
CA TRP A 364 -3.36 10.23 -17.14
C TRP A 364 -4.19 10.50 -15.88
N HIS A 365 -5.41 9.98 -15.82
CA HIS A 365 -6.27 10.14 -14.65
C HIS A 365 -5.76 9.35 -13.44
N LYS A 366 -5.33 8.10 -13.65
CA LYS A 366 -4.76 7.27 -12.58
C LYS A 366 -3.42 7.84 -12.11
N ARG A 367 -2.60 8.33 -13.05
CA ARG A 367 -1.39 9.11 -12.78
C ARG A 367 -1.66 10.32 -11.88
N ALA A 368 -2.69 11.11 -12.20
CA ALA A 368 -3.07 12.28 -11.42
C ALA A 368 -3.57 11.91 -10.02
N LEU A 369 -4.38 10.85 -9.88
CA LEU A 369 -4.84 10.35 -8.58
C LEU A 369 -3.67 9.90 -7.69
N PHE A 370 -2.70 9.18 -8.26
CA PHE A 370 -1.46 8.81 -7.55
C PHE A 370 -0.72 10.05 -7.03
N ASP A 371 -0.60 11.11 -7.85
CA ASP A 371 0.04 12.36 -7.41
C ASP A 371 -0.74 13.09 -6.31
N ILE A 372 -2.06 13.11 -6.41
CA ILE A 372 -2.91 13.72 -5.38
C ILE A 372 -2.64 13.04 -4.04
N GLU A 373 -2.68 11.71 -3.98
CA GLU A 373 -2.40 10.98 -2.74
C GLU A 373 -0.94 11.15 -2.28
N TRP A 374 0.01 11.20 -3.22
CA TRP A 374 1.43 11.45 -2.92
C TRP A 374 1.64 12.79 -2.22
N TYR A 375 1.15 13.87 -2.81
CA TYR A 375 1.35 15.22 -2.27
C TYR A 375 0.43 15.55 -1.09
N LYS A 376 -0.69 14.83 -0.92
CA LYS A 376 -1.57 14.94 0.26
C LYS A 376 -0.86 14.49 1.54
N LYS A 377 0.00 13.47 1.45
CA LYS A 377 0.76 12.94 2.59
C LYS A 377 2.06 13.71 2.86
N LEU A 378 2.50 14.59 1.95
CA LEU A 378 3.70 15.41 2.13
C LEU A 378 3.39 16.80 2.69
N PRO A 379 4.36 17.46 3.35
CA PRO A 379 4.22 18.85 3.77
C PRO A 379 3.89 19.76 2.57
N SER A 380 2.95 20.70 2.75
CA SER A 380 2.47 21.59 1.68
C SER A 380 3.54 22.40 0.95
N LYS A 381 4.73 22.56 1.55
CA LYS A 381 5.89 23.23 0.91
C LYS A 381 6.46 22.45 -0.27
N LEU A 382 6.26 21.13 -0.29
CA LEU A 382 6.73 20.22 -1.34
C LEU A 382 5.68 20.00 -2.44
N SER A 383 4.44 20.47 -2.24
CA SER A 383 3.42 20.40 -3.28
C SER A 383 3.85 21.18 -4.52
N PRO A 384 3.61 20.65 -5.73
CA PRO A 384 3.98 21.34 -6.95
C PRO A 384 3.27 22.70 -6.99
N PRO A 385 3.97 23.79 -7.40
CA PRO A 385 3.34 25.09 -7.52
C PRO A 385 2.24 25.03 -8.57
N GLN A 386 1.20 25.86 -8.41
CA GLN A 386 0.19 26.01 -9.44
C GLN A 386 0.84 26.46 -10.75
N GLN A 387 0.72 25.65 -11.80
CA GLN A 387 1.33 25.94 -13.11
C GLN A 387 0.35 26.62 -14.08
N LEU A 388 -0.96 26.48 -13.84
CA LEU A 388 -2.02 27.01 -14.69
C LEU A 388 -2.78 28.13 -13.96
N PHE A 389 -2.88 29.28 -14.61
CA PHE A 389 -3.62 30.44 -14.11
C PHE A 389 -4.63 30.91 -15.16
N ALA A 390 -5.83 31.24 -14.72
CA ALA A 390 -6.77 31.97 -15.57
C ALA A 390 -6.34 33.45 -15.64
N SER A 391 -6.22 33.99 -16.84
CA SER A 391 -5.91 35.42 -17.06
C SER A 391 -7.17 36.20 -17.45
N CYS A 392 -7.15 37.50 -17.17
CA CYS A 392 -8.19 38.41 -17.63
C CYS A 392 -7.98 38.76 -19.10
N ASN A 393 -8.98 38.54 -19.96
CA ASN A 393 -8.91 38.90 -21.39
C ASN A 393 -8.62 40.39 -21.65
N PHE A 394 -8.84 41.27 -20.67
CA PHE A 394 -8.64 42.71 -20.86
C PHE A 394 -7.28 43.22 -20.40
N CYS A 395 -6.79 42.79 -19.22
CA CYS A 395 -5.52 43.28 -18.67
C CYS A 395 -4.44 42.20 -18.59
N GLN A 396 -4.74 40.97 -18.98
CA GLN A 396 -3.88 39.78 -18.97
C GLN A 396 -3.31 39.39 -17.59
N GLN A 397 -3.68 40.10 -16.53
CA GLN A 397 -3.36 39.72 -15.17
C GLN A 397 -4.20 38.52 -14.72
N SER A 398 -3.64 37.69 -13.86
CA SER A 398 -4.35 36.55 -13.28
C SER A 398 -5.62 37.02 -12.56
N VAL A 399 -6.72 36.30 -12.80
CA VAL A 399 -7.99 36.51 -12.07
C VAL A 399 -8.03 35.75 -10.74
N SER A 400 -7.02 34.93 -10.45
CA SER A 400 -6.88 34.22 -9.18
C SER A 400 -6.53 35.20 -8.06
N SER A 401 -7.35 35.24 -7.01
CA SER A 401 -7.21 36.17 -5.86
C SER A 401 -5.84 36.12 -5.16
N ASN A 402 -5.07 35.05 -5.32
CA ASN A 402 -3.77 34.83 -4.67
C ASN A 402 -2.55 35.23 -5.53
N TYR A 403 -2.72 35.65 -6.79
CA TYR A 403 -1.58 35.98 -7.67
C TYR A 403 -0.69 37.10 -7.11
N ARG A 404 -1.28 38.06 -6.38
CA ARG A 404 -0.52 39.16 -5.75
C ARG A 404 0.28 38.77 -4.50
N LEU A 405 0.06 37.59 -3.93
CA LEU A 405 0.77 37.12 -2.72
C LEU A 405 2.03 36.29 -3.05
N ILE A 406 2.18 35.81 -4.28
CA ILE A 406 3.29 34.95 -4.71
C ILE A 406 4.42 35.76 -5.38
N GLY A 407 4.13 36.99 -5.84
CA GLY A 407 5.04 37.81 -6.65
C GLY A 407 5.93 38.82 -5.90
N SER A 408 5.80 39.04 -4.60
CA SER A 408 6.69 39.96 -3.86
C SER A 408 7.99 39.28 -3.46
N SER A 409 8.80 38.90 -4.45
CA SER A 409 10.20 38.51 -4.27
C SER A 409 10.99 38.86 -5.53
N ARG A 410 10.95 40.14 -5.97
CA ARG A 410 11.98 40.76 -6.82
C ARG A 410 11.71 42.25 -7.08
N SER A 411 12.17 43.09 -6.16
CA SER A 411 12.90 44.34 -6.47
C SER A 411 13.31 44.96 -5.15
N GLY A 412 14.63 45.03 -4.90
CA GLY A 412 15.16 45.67 -3.71
C GLY A 412 14.85 47.16 -3.70
N GLN A 413 14.10 47.59 -2.69
CA GLN A 413 14.32 48.87 -2.05
C GLN A 413 14.19 48.68 -0.55
N ARG A 414 15.30 48.96 0.14
CA ARG A 414 15.33 49.20 1.58
C ARG A 414 14.38 50.37 1.87
N SER A 415 13.31 50.11 2.61
CA SER A 415 12.58 51.14 3.33
C SER A 415 12.40 50.66 4.76
N THR A 416 13.18 51.29 5.63
CA THR A 416 13.11 51.22 7.09
C THR A 416 11.95 52.08 7.56
N TYR A 417 10.82 51.49 7.93
CA TYR A 417 9.98 52.01 9.01
C TYR A 417 8.93 50.96 9.42
N GLU A 418 8.65 50.95 10.71
CA GLU A 418 7.72 50.09 11.42
C GLU A 418 6.28 50.15 10.88
N GLN A 419 5.57 49.04 11.12
CA GLN A 419 4.15 48.97 11.45
C GLN A 419 3.18 49.89 10.66
N GLN A 420 2.55 49.31 9.63
CA GLN A 420 1.20 49.68 9.16
C GLN A 420 0.71 48.50 8.29
N GLN A 421 0.10 47.45 8.85
CA GLN A 421 -1.34 47.37 9.15
C GLN A 421 -2.25 48.10 8.13
N PHE A 422 -2.98 47.30 7.36
CA PHE A 422 -4.24 47.62 6.65
C PHE A 422 -4.20 48.41 5.32
N GLY A 423 -3.78 47.72 4.24
CA GLY A 423 -4.40 47.91 2.92
C GLY A 423 -5.76 47.22 2.86
N ARG A 424 -6.78 47.79 3.53
CA ARG A 424 -8.17 47.31 3.46
C ARG A 424 -8.68 47.42 2.03
N VAL A 425 -8.83 46.29 1.34
CA VAL A 425 -10.10 46.08 0.64
C VAL A 425 -11.10 45.88 1.77
N SER A 426 -11.91 46.90 2.05
CA SER A 426 -13.01 46.81 3.01
C SER A 426 -13.98 45.75 2.52
N VAL A 427 -13.83 44.52 3.02
CA VAL A 427 -14.90 43.52 3.01
C VAL A 427 -15.55 43.66 4.37
N SER A 428 -16.57 44.51 4.45
CA SER A 428 -17.42 44.61 5.63
C SER A 428 -17.91 43.22 6.00
N ALA A 429 -17.75 42.85 7.27
CA ALA A 429 -18.19 41.60 7.87
C ALA A 429 -19.73 41.56 8.03
N ALA A 430 -20.45 41.62 6.90
CA ALA A 430 -21.89 41.47 6.83
C ALA A 430 -22.25 40.49 5.69
N THR A 431 -22.48 39.23 6.09
CA THR A 431 -23.45 38.26 5.53
C THR A 431 -23.56 37.96 4.02
N ASN A 432 -22.74 38.49 3.11
CA ASN A 432 -22.81 38.11 1.69
C ASN A 432 -21.51 37.51 1.17
N LYS A 433 -21.58 36.24 0.76
CA LYS A 433 -20.60 35.54 -0.09
C LYS A 433 -20.11 36.50 -1.17
N THR A 434 -18.86 36.93 -1.09
CA THR A 434 -18.26 37.90 -2.02
C THR A 434 -18.23 37.32 -3.43
N ARG A 435 -19.20 37.70 -4.26
CA ARG A 435 -19.28 37.27 -5.67
C ARG A 435 -18.16 37.97 -6.44
N ILE A 436 -17.16 37.21 -6.89
CA ILE A 436 -16.00 37.70 -7.65
C ILE A 436 -16.46 37.98 -9.10
N GLN A 437 -17.33 38.97 -9.29
CA GLN A 437 -18.00 39.25 -10.57
C GLN A 437 -17.13 39.99 -11.59
N SER A 438 -15.96 40.47 -11.15
CA SER A 438 -15.03 41.28 -11.95
C SER A 438 -13.57 40.92 -11.67
N CYS A 439 -12.69 41.29 -12.60
CA CYS A 439 -11.25 41.08 -12.46
C CYS A 439 -10.71 41.85 -11.24
N PRO A 440 -9.92 41.20 -10.35
CA PRO A 440 -9.38 41.88 -9.17
C PRO A 440 -8.37 42.98 -9.51
N SER A 441 -7.78 42.96 -10.70
CA SER A 441 -6.78 43.95 -11.12
C SER A 441 -7.35 45.14 -11.89
N CYS A 442 -8.24 44.92 -12.86
CA CYS A 442 -8.78 45.99 -13.71
C CYS A 442 -10.29 46.26 -13.52
N ARG A 443 -10.96 45.50 -12.65
CA ARG A 443 -12.40 45.60 -12.34
C ARG A 443 -13.37 45.40 -13.51
N LYS A 444 -12.88 45.03 -14.70
CA LYS A 444 -13.73 44.64 -15.82
C LYS A 444 -14.48 43.33 -15.52
N PRO A 445 -15.71 43.16 -16.03
CA PRO A 445 -16.55 41.99 -15.71
C PRO A 445 -15.89 40.68 -16.18
N LEU A 446 -16.07 39.61 -15.40
CA LEU A 446 -15.63 38.27 -15.79
C LEU A 446 -16.59 37.65 -16.83
N PRO A 447 -16.15 36.61 -17.57
CA PRO A 447 -17.01 35.88 -18.50
C PRO A 447 -18.32 35.41 -17.88
N ARG A 448 -19.38 35.39 -18.68
CA ARG A 448 -20.71 34.93 -18.29
C ARG A 448 -20.93 33.50 -18.76
N CYS A 449 -21.75 32.76 -18.03
CA CYS A 449 -22.29 31.50 -18.52
C CYS A 449 -23.18 31.77 -19.74
N ALA A 450 -22.97 31.00 -20.82
CA ALA A 450 -23.74 31.14 -22.06
C ALA A 450 -25.25 30.96 -21.89
N LEU A 451 -25.68 30.18 -20.89
CA LEU A 451 -27.10 29.88 -20.65
C LEU A 451 -27.73 30.82 -19.60
N CYS A 452 -27.18 30.88 -18.39
CA CYS A 452 -27.81 31.66 -17.31
C CYS A 452 -27.32 33.11 -17.23
N LEU A 453 -26.33 33.50 -18.05
CA LEU A 453 -25.75 34.85 -18.14
C LEU A 453 -25.13 35.39 -16.84
N THR A 454 -25.05 34.58 -15.79
CA THR A 454 -24.33 34.85 -14.54
C THR A 454 -22.84 34.75 -14.76
N GLN A 455 -22.07 35.62 -14.11
CA GLN A 455 -20.61 35.69 -14.23
C GLN A 455 -19.90 34.55 -13.47
N LEU A 456 -18.69 34.22 -13.91
CA LEU A 456 -17.71 33.25 -13.37
C LEU A 456 -17.44 33.36 -11.84
N GLY A 457 -17.93 34.39 -11.16
CA GLY A 457 -17.55 34.82 -9.82
C GLY A 457 -17.87 33.92 -8.62
N THR A 458 -18.11 32.64 -8.86
CA THR A 458 -18.20 31.63 -7.80
C THR A 458 -16.78 31.17 -7.46
N PRO A 459 -16.20 31.52 -6.30
CA PRO A 459 -14.90 30.98 -5.91
C PRO A 459 -14.98 29.45 -5.80
N ALA A 460 -14.10 28.75 -6.51
CA ALA A 460 -13.91 27.30 -6.38
C ALA A 460 -13.16 27.01 -5.08
N GLY A 461 -13.89 27.05 -3.97
CA GLY A 461 -13.37 26.81 -2.61
C GLY A 461 -12.62 28.00 -2.00
N VAL A 462 -12.72 28.09 -0.68
CA VAL A 462 -11.91 28.99 0.16
C VAL A 462 -10.90 28.12 0.89
N TYR A 463 -9.69 28.64 1.14
CA TYR A 463 -8.61 28.05 1.96
C TYR A 463 -7.62 27.09 1.27
N TRP A 464 -6.67 27.66 0.54
CA TRP A 464 -5.37 27.02 0.24
C TRP A 464 -4.26 27.40 1.25
N ARG A 465 -4.59 28.21 2.27
CA ARG A 465 -3.72 28.42 3.45
C ARG A 465 -4.50 28.12 4.72
N GLY A 466 -3.98 27.20 5.52
CA GLY A 466 -4.39 27.03 6.90
C GLY A 466 -4.25 28.36 7.63
N ARG A 467 -5.32 28.76 8.30
CA ARG A 467 -5.15 29.47 9.56
C ARG A 467 -4.31 28.51 10.42
N LYS A 468 -3.23 28.97 11.04
CA LYS A 468 -2.69 28.22 12.18
C LYS A 468 -3.81 28.22 13.23
N SER A 469 -4.61 27.16 13.26
CA SER A 469 -5.22 26.71 14.50
C SER A 469 -4.15 25.88 15.18
N ASP A 470 -3.77 26.25 16.39
CA ASP A 470 -2.82 25.50 17.22
C ASP A 470 -3.43 24.19 17.77
N ASP A 471 -4.45 23.64 17.08
CA ASP A 471 -5.11 22.37 17.39
C ASP A 471 -4.78 21.36 16.30
N GLU A 472 -3.96 20.36 16.64
CA GLU A 472 -3.43 19.33 15.73
C GLU A 472 -4.45 18.27 15.28
N ASN A 473 -5.74 18.40 15.65
CA ASN A 473 -6.74 17.34 15.45
C ASN A 473 -7.92 17.67 14.50
N GLU A 474 -7.97 18.83 13.86
CA GLU A 474 -8.96 19.07 12.80
C GLU A 474 -8.39 18.79 11.40
N THR A 475 -8.88 17.73 10.77
CA THR A 475 -8.74 17.52 9.33
C THR A 475 -9.43 18.67 8.61
N ILE A 476 -8.66 19.67 8.17
CA ILE A 476 -9.17 20.78 7.37
C ILE A 476 -9.61 20.22 6.01
N GLU A 477 -10.83 19.73 5.92
CA GLU A 477 -11.47 19.43 4.65
C GLU A 477 -11.55 20.72 3.84
N ARG A 478 -10.77 20.77 2.75
CA ARG A 478 -10.83 21.85 1.75
C ARG A 478 -12.22 21.80 1.10
N LYS A 479 -13.19 22.51 1.67
CA LYS A 479 -14.55 22.62 1.11
C LYS A 479 -14.51 23.39 -0.21
N LEU A 480 -14.30 22.67 -1.30
CA LEU A 480 -14.52 23.16 -2.65
C LEU A 480 -16.01 23.44 -2.84
N SER A 481 -16.35 24.40 -3.70
CA SER A 481 -17.73 24.52 -4.16
C SER A 481 -18.12 23.24 -4.91
N PRO A 482 -19.40 22.82 -4.90
CA PRO A 482 -19.83 21.65 -5.65
C PRO A 482 -19.49 21.77 -7.14
N PHE A 483 -19.01 20.71 -7.77
CA PHE A 483 -18.66 20.67 -9.20
C PHE A 483 -19.73 21.27 -10.14
N PRO A 484 -21.05 21.08 -9.92
CA PRO A 484 -22.11 21.74 -10.70
C PRO A 484 -21.99 23.26 -10.82
N SER A 485 -21.39 23.91 -9.82
CA SER A 485 -21.19 25.37 -9.75
C SER A 485 -19.88 25.84 -10.38
N TRP A 486 -19.00 24.93 -10.77
CA TRP A 486 -17.73 25.26 -11.39
C TRP A 486 -17.97 25.77 -12.80
N PHE A 487 -17.07 26.60 -13.29
CA PHE A 487 -17.15 27.10 -14.66
C PHE A 487 -16.28 26.23 -15.56
N THR A 488 -16.83 25.84 -16.70
CA THR A 488 -16.18 25.03 -17.72
C THR A 488 -16.26 25.77 -19.05
N PHE A 489 -15.26 25.59 -19.91
CA PHE A 489 -15.22 26.23 -21.21
C PHE A 489 -14.51 25.34 -22.24
N CYS A 490 -14.92 25.46 -23.49
CA CYS A 490 -14.28 24.76 -24.60
C CYS A 490 -12.95 25.46 -24.95
N GLN A 491 -11.88 24.69 -25.14
CA GLN A 491 -10.57 25.26 -25.52
C GLN A 491 -10.54 25.77 -26.97
N THR A 492 -11.42 25.27 -27.84
CA THR A 492 -11.51 25.68 -29.25
C THR A 492 -12.28 27.00 -29.41
N CYS A 493 -13.54 27.06 -28.97
CA CYS A 493 -14.37 28.27 -29.14
C CYS A 493 -14.29 29.25 -27.98
N ARG A 494 -13.68 28.87 -26.85
CA ARG A 494 -13.57 29.68 -25.60
C ARG A 494 -14.90 30.07 -24.95
N HIS A 495 -16.01 29.53 -25.44
CA HIS A 495 -17.32 29.67 -24.82
C HIS A 495 -17.52 28.63 -23.72
N GLY A 496 -18.39 28.96 -22.75
CA GLY A 496 -18.57 28.12 -21.57
C GLY A 496 -19.64 28.61 -20.62
N GLY A 497 -19.70 27.95 -19.47
CA GLY A 497 -20.70 28.19 -18.45
C GLY A 497 -20.52 27.33 -17.22
N HIS A 498 -21.50 27.35 -16.32
CA HIS A 498 -21.48 26.45 -15.18
C HIS A 498 -21.55 24.99 -15.65
N SER A 499 -20.78 24.09 -15.03
CA SER A 499 -20.68 22.68 -15.41
C SER A 499 -22.05 22.05 -15.59
N LYS A 500 -22.98 22.29 -14.64
CA LYS A 500 -24.35 21.78 -14.73
C LYS A 500 -25.08 22.26 -15.99
N HIS A 501 -25.05 23.57 -16.26
CA HIS A 501 -25.70 24.15 -17.43
C HIS A 501 -25.13 23.61 -18.73
N MET A 502 -23.80 23.46 -18.82
CA MET A 502 -23.18 22.91 -20.01
C MET A 502 -23.53 21.43 -20.21
N ILE A 503 -23.50 20.63 -19.14
CA ILE A 503 -23.89 19.21 -19.18
C ILE A 503 -25.36 19.07 -19.59
N ASP A 504 -26.26 19.83 -18.96
CA ASP A 504 -27.70 19.76 -19.24
C ASP A 504 -27.99 20.18 -20.70
N TRP A 505 -27.31 21.20 -21.25
CA TRP A 505 -27.43 21.61 -22.66
C TRP A 505 -26.98 20.51 -23.65
N PHE A 506 -25.80 19.94 -23.43
CA PHE A 506 -25.21 18.96 -24.36
C PHE A 506 -25.88 17.58 -24.30
N ARG A 507 -26.81 17.33 -23.37
CA ARG A 507 -27.70 16.15 -23.42
C ARG A 507 -28.66 16.21 -24.60
N GLU A 508 -29.09 17.41 -24.98
CA GLU A 508 -30.12 17.63 -25.99
C GLU A 508 -29.57 18.29 -27.27
N HIS A 509 -28.36 18.87 -27.20
CA HIS A 509 -27.77 19.66 -28.28
C HIS A 509 -26.34 19.22 -28.60
N ILE A 510 -25.96 19.27 -29.87
CA ILE A 510 -24.60 18.89 -30.34
C ILE A 510 -23.69 20.12 -30.47
N GLU A 511 -24.27 21.30 -30.70
CA GLU A 511 -23.56 22.56 -30.96
C GLU A 511 -23.49 23.46 -29.71
N CYS A 512 -22.56 24.41 -29.75
CA CYS A 512 -22.33 25.37 -28.67
C CYS A 512 -23.58 26.23 -28.40
N PRO A 513 -23.94 26.50 -27.13
CA PRO A 513 -25.10 27.33 -26.79
C PRO A 513 -24.99 28.81 -27.18
N VAL A 514 -23.82 29.25 -27.67
CA VAL A 514 -23.63 30.63 -28.11
C VAL A 514 -24.10 30.78 -29.55
N SER A 515 -25.04 31.68 -29.79
CA SER A 515 -25.60 31.95 -31.11
C SER A 515 -24.51 32.24 -32.15
N GLY A 516 -24.56 31.54 -33.29
CA GLY A 516 -23.59 31.67 -34.38
C GLY A 516 -22.29 30.90 -34.18
N CYS A 517 -22.15 30.10 -33.13
CA CYS A 517 -20.98 29.25 -32.90
C CYS A 517 -21.27 27.78 -33.23
N ASN A 518 -20.76 27.29 -34.37
CA ASN A 518 -20.96 25.91 -34.85
C ASN A 518 -20.00 24.89 -34.22
N CYS A 519 -19.42 25.19 -33.05
CA CYS A 519 -18.44 24.33 -32.39
C CYS A 519 -19.13 23.14 -31.70
N LYS A 520 -18.71 21.92 -32.03
CA LYS A 520 -19.16 20.68 -31.38
C LYS A 520 -18.35 20.41 -30.11
N CYS A 521 -18.53 21.26 -29.11
CA CYS A 521 -17.63 21.31 -27.94
C CYS A 521 -17.47 19.97 -27.22
N MET A 522 -18.57 19.19 -27.08
CA MET A 522 -18.56 17.93 -26.33
C MET A 522 -17.81 16.81 -27.06
N SER A 523 -17.86 16.78 -28.40
CA SER A 523 -17.16 15.79 -29.22
C SER A 523 -15.63 15.97 -29.21
N LEU A 524 -15.14 17.09 -28.68
CA LEU A 524 -13.71 17.36 -28.49
C LEU A 524 -13.19 16.85 -27.14
N ASP A 525 -14.08 16.45 -26.22
CA ASP A 525 -13.69 15.90 -24.92
C ASP A 525 -13.39 14.39 -25.06
N SER A 526 -12.13 14.03 -24.88
CA SER A 526 -11.58 12.67 -24.99
C SER A 526 -12.37 11.59 -24.25
N LYS A 527 -13.12 11.93 -23.18
CA LYS A 527 -13.91 10.96 -22.40
C LYS A 527 -15.26 10.57 -23.01
N THR A 528 -15.73 11.27 -24.04
CA THR A 528 -17.00 10.88 -24.68
C THR A 528 -16.88 9.66 -25.60
N CYS A 529 -15.68 9.25 -26.00
CA CYS A 529 -15.47 8.01 -26.72
C CYS A 529 -15.70 6.75 -25.87
N ASP A 530 -15.61 6.83 -24.54
CA ASP A 530 -15.80 5.66 -23.67
C ASP A 530 -17.26 5.48 -23.20
N ILE A 531 -18.09 6.52 -23.29
CA ILE A 531 -19.50 6.47 -22.83
C ILE A 531 -20.41 5.85 -23.90
N THR A 532 -19.97 5.75 -25.15
CA THR A 532 -20.77 5.15 -26.24
C THR A 532 -20.64 3.62 -26.34
N ASN A 533 -19.84 2.97 -25.48
CA ASN A 533 -19.63 1.52 -25.49
C ASN A 533 -20.07 0.81 -24.18
N SER A 534 -20.91 1.44 -23.36
CA SER A 534 -21.54 0.81 -22.19
C SER A 534 -23.02 0.55 -22.39
#